data_AF-A0A0S4QXM2-F1
#
_entry.id   AF-A0A0S4QXM2-F1
#
_cell.length_a   1.000
_cell.length_b   1.000
_cell.length_c   1.000
_cell.angle_alpha   90.00
_cell.angle_beta   90.00
_cell.angle_gamma   90.00
#
_symmetry.space_group_name_H-M   'P 1'
#
loop_
_entity.id
_entity.type
_entity.pdbx_description
1 polymer ?
#
loop_
_entity_poly.entity_id
_entity_poly.type
_entity_poly.pdbx_seq_one_letter_code
_entity_poly.pdbx_strand_id
1 'polypeptide(L)' 'MIHVPGPDGEPLAFFGPVLTPAPRGEAAGKLWDGVLAVASTDGFFELKRGRDRDPIFD' A
#
# COMPACT_ATOMS: atom_id res chain seq x y z
N MET A 1 3.27 -9.47 -0.11
CA MET A 1 3.77 -8.72 1.06
C MET A 1 4.77 -7.71 0.54
N ILE A 2 4.66 -6.45 0.94
CA ILE A 2 5.66 -5.42 0.64
C ILE A 2 6.49 -5.16 1.90
N HIS A 3 7.76 -4.80 1.70
CA HIS A 3 8.64 -4.36 2.77
C HIS A 3 8.99 -2.89 2.54
N VAL A 4 8.77 -2.06 3.55
CA VAL A 4 9.02 -0.60 3.49
C VAL A 4 9.76 -0.16 4.75
N PRO A 5 10.51 0.94 4.72
CA PRO A 5 11.13 1.49 5.93
C PRO A 5 10.06 1.89 6.94
N GLY A 6 10.22 1.45 8.19
CA GLY A 6 9.43 1.94 9.32
C GLY A 6 9.94 3.30 9.83
N PRO A 7 9.27 3.87 10.85
CA PRO A 7 9.65 5.14 11.47
C PRO A 7 11.12 5.19 11.93
N ASP A 8 11.63 4.06 12.43
CA ASP A 8 13.00 3.93 12.93
C ASP A 8 14.00 3.41 11.87
N GLY A 9 13.56 3.30 10.61
CA GLY A 9 14.36 2.76 9.51
C GLY A 9 14.37 1.23 9.41
N GLU A 10 13.89 0.51 10.43
CA GLU A 10 13.73 -0.94 10.38
C GLU A 10 12.61 -1.37 9.42
N PRO A 11 12.77 -2.46 8.65
CA PRO A 11 11.76 -2.89 7.69
C PRO A 11 10.43 -3.29 8.34
N LEU A 12 9.33 -2.73 7.84
CA LEU A 12 7.97 -3.15 8.14
C LEU A 12 7.40 -3.95 6.97
N ALA A 13 6.67 -5.02 7.29
CA ALA A 13 6.04 -5.90 6.31
C ALA A 13 4.51 -5.71 6.31
N PHE A 14 3.95 -5.37 5.15
CA PHE A 14 2.50 -5.20 4.99
C PHE A 14 1.91 -6.17 3.97
N PHE A 15 0.66 -6.56 4.20
CA PHE A 15 -0.19 -7.17 3.18
C PHE A 15 -0.86 -6.09 2.33
N GLY A 16 -0.78 -6.21 1.00
CA GLY A 16 -1.25 -5.20 0.06
C GLY A 16 -0.13 -4.28 -0.48
N PRO A 17 -0.48 -3.11 -1.04
CA PRO A 17 -1.85 -2.62 -1.25
C PRO A 17 -2.63 -3.52 -2.20
N VAL A 18 -3.86 -3.89 -1.82
CA VAL A 18 -4.74 -4.74 -2.64
C VAL A 18 -5.60 -3.85 -3.53
N LEU A 19 -5.38 -3.91 -4.84
CA LEU A 19 -6.04 -3.01 -5.80
C LEU A 19 -6.69 -3.78 -6.94
N THR A 20 -7.77 -3.20 -7.47
CA THR A 20 -8.37 -3.62 -8.74
C THR A 20 -9.07 -2.43 -9.40
N PRO A 21 -8.64 -1.98 -10.60
CA PRO A 21 -7.49 -2.45 -11.37
C PRO A 21 -6.13 -2.05 -10.76
N ALA A 22 -5.03 -2.59 -11.27
CA ALA A 22 -3.69 -2.15 -10.90
C ALA A 22 -3.43 -0.72 -11.42
N PRO A 23 -2.92 0.21 -10.59
CA PRO A 23 -2.60 1.57 -11.05
C PRO A 23 -1.41 1.56 -12.01
N ARG A 24 -1.37 2.52 -12.93
CA ARG A 24 -0.30 2.69 -13.93
C ARG A 24 0.19 4.13 -13.98
N GLY A 25 1.41 4.34 -14.47
CA GLY A 25 2.01 5.66 -14.62
C GLY A 25 2.02 6.45 -13.31
N GLU A 26 1.71 7.75 -13.38
CA GLU A 26 1.68 8.66 -12.23
C GLU A 26 0.75 8.19 -11.10
N ALA A 27 -0.34 7.48 -11.42
CA ALA A 27 -1.24 6.95 -10.40
C ALA A 27 -0.55 5.89 -9.52
N ALA A 28 0.38 5.12 -10.08
CA ALA A 28 1.15 4.14 -9.31
C ALA A 28 2.14 4.83 -8.37
N GLY A 29 2.82 5.88 -8.84
CA GLY A 29 3.72 6.70 -8.01
C GLY A 29 2.98 7.35 -6.85
N LYS A 30 1.85 8.01 -7.13
CA LYS A 30 1.02 8.64 -6.09
C LYS A 30 0.52 7.65 -5.04
N LEU A 31 0.14 6.43 -5.45
CA LEU A 31 -0.23 5.38 -4.51
C LEU A 31 0.97 5.00 -3.62
N TRP A 32 2.15 4.84 -4.22
CA TRP A 32 3.35 4.49 -3.50
C TRP A 32 3.74 5.53 -2.44
N ASP A 33 3.64 6.82 -2.77
CA ASP A 33 3.86 7.91 -1.81
C ASP A 33 2.89 7.81 -0.62
N GLY A 34 1.63 7.47 -0.89
CA GLY A 34 0.63 7.25 0.16
C GLY A 34 0.93 6.03 1.04
N VAL A 35 1.43 4.93 0.47
CA VAL A 35 1.86 3.74 1.21
C VAL A 35 3.02 4.09 2.16
N LEU A 36 4.02 4.83 1.68
CA LEU A 36 5.13 5.26 2.51
C LEU A 36 4.68 6.20 3.64
N ALA A 37 3.75 7.12 3.37
CA ALA A 37 3.24 8.06 4.37
C ALA A 37 2.51 7.35 5.53
N VAL A 38 1.67 6.35 5.24
CA VAL A 38 1.01 5.60 6.33
C VAL A 38 1.99 4.66 7.05
N ALA A 39 2.94 4.06 6.33
CA ALA A 39 3.95 3.17 6.92
C ALA A 39 4.94 3.91 7.85
N SER A 40 5.21 5.19 7.61
CA SER A 40 6.04 6.03 8.48
C SER A 40 5.33 6.52 9.75
N THR A 41 4.04 6.20 9.92
CA THR A 41 3.28 6.56 11.12
C THR A 41 3.43 5.47 12.16
N ASP A 42 4.01 5.81 13.32
CA ASP A 42 4.11 4.88 14.44
C ASP A 42 2.73 4.36 14.87
N GLY A 43 2.64 3.06 15.10
CA GLY A 43 1.38 2.37 15.45
C GLY A 43 0.37 2.22 14.30
N PHE A 44 0.75 2.44 13.03
CA PHE A 44 -0.12 2.11 11.90
C PHE A 44 -0.12 0.59 11.63
N PHE A 45 -1.29 -0.04 11.73
CA PHE A 45 -1.43 -1.48 11.51
C PHE A 45 -2.26 -1.84 10.28
N GLU A 46 -3.35 -1.12 10.00
CA GLU A 46 -4.24 -1.46 8.89
C GLU A 46 -5.07 -0.27 8.39
N LEU A 47 -5.26 -0.22 7.07
CA LEU A 47 -6.32 0.55 6.42
C LEU A 47 -7.03 -0.36 5.41
N LYS A 48 -8.33 -0.54 5.59
CA LYS A 48 -9.10 -1.50 4.78
C LYS A 48 -10.50 -0.98 4.48
N ARG A 49 -10.98 -1.33 3.28
CA ARG A 49 -12.38 -1.22 2.88
C ARG A 49 -12.87 -2.56 2.33
N GLY A 50 -14.19 -2.74 2.26
CA GLY A 50 -14.80 -3.86 1.57
C GLY A 50 -14.41 -3.89 0.09
N ARG A 51 -14.06 -5.07 -0.42
CA ARG A 51 -13.80 -5.30 -1.84
C ARG A 51 -15.12 -5.53 -2.57
N ASP A 52 -15.38 -4.70 -3.57
CA ASP A 52 -16.62 -4.65 -4.35
C ASP A 52 -16.39 -4.92 -5.84
N ARG A 53 -15.17 -5.33 -6.22
CA ARG A 53 -14.76 -5.61 -7.60
C ARG A 53 -13.93 -6.89 -7.67
N ASP A 54 -14.09 -7.62 -8.76
CA ASP A 54 -13.28 -8.79 -9.10
C ASP A 54 -11.93 -8.39 -9.72
N PRO A 55 -10.89 -9.24 -9.62
CA PRO A 55 -9.59 -8.99 -10.23
C PRO A 55 -9.67 -8.67 -11.73
N ILE A 56 -8.88 -7.70 -12.18
CA ILE A 56 -8.71 -7.31 -13.58
C ILE A 56 -7.23 -7.51 -13.93
N PHE A 57 -6.95 -8.24 -15.02
CA PHE A 57 -5.60 -8.73 -15.38
C PHE A 57 -5.03 -8.14 -16.69
N ASP A 58 -5.78 -7.26 -17.35
CA ASP A 58 -5.33 -6.60 -18.57
C ASP A 58 -4.26 -5.53 -18.31
#